data_AF-A0A1I2HMJ3-F1
#
_entry.id   AF-A0A1I2HMJ3-F1
#
_cell.length_a   1.000
_cell.length_b   1.000
_cell.length_c   1.000
_cell.angle_alpha   90.00
_cell.angle_beta   90.00
_cell.angle_gamma   90.00
#
_symmetry.space_group_name_H-M   'P 1'
#
loop_
_entity.id
_entity.type
_entity.pdbx_description
1 polymer ?
#
loop_
_entity_poly.entity_id
_entity_poly.type
_entity_poly.pdbx_seq_one_letter_code
_entity_poly.pdbx_strand_id
1 'polypeptide(L)'
;GDGHPNLAAGEKCDDGNDENDDECRNDCTTCGNGTVQPGEECDDGNTVDDDGCSNECILPRLVFVTSSGFVGNLGGLAGADMKCAAAGMIADPDLPATAWRAWLSDDTGSPSTRFGTSFTGWYRLVDGTPIAKGWTDLTDGALAAPINLTEAGTAPAEPLLVWSNTGSSGAKAGDEHCNGWMTANKDPEGRLGDVTAMNADWTDLNDEGSFSCIASFHLYCFQNTP
;
A
#
# COMPACT_ATOMS: atom_id res chain seq x y z
N GLY A 1 18.58 -28.92 16.12
CA GLY A 1 18.78 -27.88 17.17
C GLY A 1 18.50 -28.40 18.58
N ASP A 2 18.65 -27.56 19.61
CA ASP A 2 18.34 -27.89 21.02
C ASP A 2 16.93 -27.45 21.46
N GLY A 3 16.15 -26.90 20.53
CA GLY A 3 14.79 -26.42 20.73
C GLY A 3 14.71 -25.03 21.38
N HIS A 4 15.82 -24.31 21.49
CA HIS A 4 15.88 -22.99 22.10
C HIS A 4 16.66 -21.98 21.24
N PRO A 5 16.00 -20.98 20.63
CA PRO A 5 16.69 -20.00 19.80
C PRO A 5 17.70 -19.17 20.61
N ASN A 6 18.96 -19.22 20.22
CA ASN A 6 20.01 -18.39 20.81
C ASN A 6 20.16 -17.06 20.06
N LEU A 7 19.28 -16.10 20.40
CA LEU A 7 19.30 -14.75 19.81
C LEU A 7 20.65 -14.03 19.96
N ALA A 8 21.38 -14.29 21.05
CA ALA A 8 22.70 -13.68 21.30
C ALA A 8 23.79 -14.24 20.37
N ALA A 9 23.59 -15.44 19.82
CA ALA A 9 24.46 -16.07 18.82
C ALA A 9 23.98 -15.82 17.36
N GLY A 10 22.84 -15.15 17.18
CA GLY A 10 22.28 -14.81 15.87
C GLY A 10 21.26 -15.82 15.33
N GLU A 11 20.89 -16.83 16.10
CA GLU A 11 19.82 -17.77 15.74
C GLU A 11 18.46 -17.07 15.83
N LYS A 12 17.67 -17.09 14.76
CA LYS A 12 16.32 -16.51 14.76
C LYS A 12 15.24 -17.49 15.24
N CYS A 13 15.53 -18.79 15.16
CA CYS A 13 14.66 -19.90 15.53
C CYS A 13 15.53 -21.11 15.96
N ASP A 14 14.93 -22.09 16.64
CA ASP A 14 15.46 -23.46 16.81
C ASP A 14 14.27 -24.37 17.15
N ASP A 15 13.91 -25.30 16.28
CA ASP A 15 12.75 -26.21 16.44
C ASP A 15 13.11 -27.57 17.05
N GLY A 16 14.37 -27.73 17.48
CA GLY A 16 14.84 -28.90 18.21
C GLY A 16 15.01 -30.15 17.36
N ASN A 17 15.02 -30.03 16.03
CA ASN A 17 15.22 -31.18 15.14
C ASN A 17 16.28 -30.91 14.04
N ASP A 18 16.53 -31.89 13.17
CA ASP A 18 17.57 -31.85 12.12
C ASP A 18 16.99 -31.83 10.70
N GLU A 19 15.69 -31.59 10.56
CA GLU A 19 15.02 -31.34 9.28
C GLU A 19 15.24 -29.87 8.87
N ASN A 20 15.20 -29.58 7.57
CA ASN A 20 15.49 -28.24 7.05
C ASN A 20 14.29 -27.61 6.33
N ASP A 21 13.19 -28.37 6.18
CA ASP A 21 12.02 -28.03 5.38
C ASP A 21 10.78 -27.82 6.26
N ASP A 22 10.99 -27.44 7.52
CA ASP A 22 10.00 -27.20 8.56
C ASP A 22 10.18 -25.82 9.24
N GLU A 23 9.73 -25.69 10.50
CA GLU A 23 9.56 -24.40 11.19
C GLU A 23 10.88 -23.65 11.44
N CYS A 24 12.00 -24.38 11.55
CA CYS A 24 13.31 -23.77 11.68
C CYS A 24 14.41 -24.63 11.07
N ARG A 25 15.14 -24.07 10.10
CA ARG A 25 16.29 -24.74 9.52
C ARG A 25 17.42 -24.90 10.54
N ASN A 26 18.27 -25.92 10.37
CA ASN A 26 19.43 -26.17 11.24
C ASN A 26 20.50 -25.08 11.27
N ASP A 27 20.52 -24.19 10.27
CA ASP A 27 21.36 -22.99 10.26
C ASP A 27 20.68 -21.77 10.90
N CYS A 28 19.50 -21.98 11.49
CA CYS A 28 18.68 -20.99 12.19
C CYS A 28 18.25 -19.81 11.31
N THR A 29 18.22 -20.02 9.99
CA THR A 29 17.61 -19.13 9.01
C THR A 29 16.19 -19.59 8.69
N THR A 30 15.30 -18.63 8.46
CA THR A 30 13.95 -18.89 7.95
C THR A 30 13.89 -18.36 6.52
N CYS A 31 13.95 -17.04 6.36
CA CYS A 31 13.80 -16.37 5.08
C CYS A 31 15.08 -16.19 4.25
N GLY A 32 15.00 -16.39 2.93
CA GLY A 32 16.03 -16.07 1.94
C GLY A 32 16.90 -17.25 1.53
N ASN A 33 16.43 -18.48 1.75
CA ASN A 33 17.17 -19.72 1.50
C ASN A 33 16.79 -20.42 0.17
N GLY A 34 15.78 -19.90 -0.52
CA GLY A 34 15.26 -20.35 -1.80
C GLY A 34 14.11 -21.35 -1.71
N THR A 35 13.60 -21.62 -0.50
CA THR A 35 12.54 -22.60 -0.23
C THR A 35 11.49 -21.98 0.69
N VAL A 36 10.25 -21.87 0.20
CA VAL A 36 9.13 -21.38 1.02
C VAL A 36 8.76 -22.41 2.07
N GLN A 37 8.91 -22.05 3.34
CA GLN A 37 8.60 -22.87 4.51
C GLN A 37 7.18 -22.58 5.06
N PRO A 38 6.61 -23.47 5.90
CA PRO A 38 5.35 -23.19 6.57
C PRO A 38 5.41 -21.88 7.38
N GLY A 39 4.55 -20.92 7.05
CA GLY A 39 4.50 -19.61 7.72
C GLY A 39 5.12 -18.46 6.92
N GLU A 40 5.86 -18.78 5.85
CA GLU A 40 6.39 -17.78 4.92
C GLU A 40 5.38 -17.48 3.80
N GLU A 41 5.26 -16.21 3.41
CA GLU A 41 4.48 -15.83 2.23
C GLU A 41 5.29 -16.00 0.94
N CYS A 42 6.62 -15.90 1.02
CA CYS A 42 7.57 -15.98 -0.07
C CYS A 42 8.96 -16.36 0.44
N ASP A 43 9.86 -16.76 -0.47
CA ASP A 43 11.30 -16.83 -0.28
C ASP A 43 11.94 -16.71 -1.68
N ASP A 44 12.83 -15.73 -1.90
CA ASP A 44 13.48 -15.50 -3.19
C ASP A 44 14.97 -15.86 -3.21
N GLY A 45 15.43 -16.58 -2.19
CA GLY A 45 16.76 -17.17 -2.12
C GLY A 45 17.89 -16.18 -1.95
N ASN A 46 17.61 -14.97 -1.47
CA ASN A 46 18.62 -13.96 -1.21
C ASN A 46 18.30 -13.12 0.05
N THR A 47 19.18 -12.17 0.39
CA THR A 47 19.07 -11.34 1.60
C THR A 47 18.84 -9.85 1.30
N VAL A 48 18.53 -9.52 0.05
CA VAL A 48 18.12 -8.19 -0.38
C VAL A 48 16.70 -7.99 0.17
N ASP A 49 16.54 -7.00 1.05
CA ASP A 49 15.26 -6.81 1.73
C ASP A 49 14.21 -6.19 0.81
N ASP A 50 14.67 -5.43 -0.19
CA ASP A 50 13.86 -4.58 -1.04
C ASP A 50 13.70 -5.15 -2.46
N ASP A 51 13.46 -6.45 -2.61
CA ASP A 51 13.07 -7.10 -3.87
C ASP A 51 11.77 -7.96 -3.76
N GLY A 52 11.76 -9.15 -4.37
CA GLY A 52 10.57 -9.97 -4.55
C GLY A 52 10.03 -10.56 -3.25
N CYS A 53 10.88 -10.67 -2.23
CA CYS A 53 10.50 -11.10 -0.90
C CYS A 53 11.24 -10.29 0.16
N SER A 54 10.55 -9.78 1.18
CA SER A 54 11.25 -9.12 2.29
C SER A 54 12.07 -10.12 3.11
N ASN A 55 13.07 -9.67 3.86
CA ASN A 55 13.82 -10.54 4.79
C ASN A 55 12.98 -11.05 5.99
N GLU A 56 11.70 -10.64 6.05
CA GLU A 56 10.68 -11.14 6.99
C GLU A 56 9.74 -12.16 6.33
N CYS A 57 10.00 -12.56 5.08
CA CYS A 57 9.21 -13.51 4.31
C CYS A 57 7.76 -13.08 4.07
N ILE A 58 7.58 -11.78 3.90
CA ILE A 58 6.31 -11.13 3.58
C ILE A 58 6.37 -10.65 2.14
N LEU A 59 5.33 -10.97 1.36
CA LEU A 59 5.19 -10.52 -0.01
C LEU A 59 4.99 -9.00 -0.06
N PRO A 60 5.58 -8.31 -1.05
CA PRO A 60 5.32 -6.90 -1.21
C PRO A 60 3.87 -6.64 -1.62
N ARG A 61 3.36 -5.47 -1.22
CA ARG A 61 2.05 -4.95 -1.64
C ARG A 61 2.24 -3.90 -2.71
N LEU A 62 1.55 -4.07 -3.84
CA LEU A 62 1.56 -3.08 -4.90
C LEU A 62 0.82 -1.81 -4.49
N VAL A 63 1.37 -0.67 -4.87
CA VAL A 63 0.75 0.66 -4.78
C VAL A 63 0.96 1.39 -6.10
N PHE A 64 -0.09 2.04 -6.60
CA PHE A 64 -0.04 2.80 -7.84
C PHE A 64 -1.11 3.89 -7.84
N VAL A 65 -1.05 4.77 -8.83
CA VAL A 65 -2.09 5.78 -9.11
C VAL A 65 -2.91 5.36 -10.33
N THR A 66 -4.24 5.46 -10.31
CA THR A 66 -5.05 5.03 -11.47
C THR A 66 -4.68 5.78 -12.75
N SER A 67 -4.58 5.12 -13.90
CA SER A 67 -4.40 5.79 -15.20
C SER A 67 -5.58 6.70 -15.57
N SER A 68 -6.77 6.36 -15.06
CA SER A 68 -8.00 7.12 -15.24
C SER A 68 -8.19 8.15 -14.12
N GLY A 69 -8.77 9.30 -14.48
CA GLY A 69 -9.28 10.29 -13.53
C GLY A 69 -10.78 10.10 -13.26
N PHE A 70 -11.23 10.56 -12.09
CA PHE A 70 -12.60 10.45 -11.63
C PHE A 70 -13.09 11.75 -10.98
N VAL A 71 -14.36 12.06 -11.21
CA VAL A 71 -15.07 13.10 -10.46
C VAL A 71 -15.33 12.67 -9.01
N GLY A 72 -15.61 13.62 -8.13
CA GLY A 72 -15.79 13.37 -6.69
C GLY A 72 -16.94 12.43 -6.33
N ASN A 73 -17.87 12.15 -7.26
CA ASN A 73 -18.85 11.07 -7.08
C ASN A 73 -18.23 9.73 -7.44
N LEU A 74 -17.52 9.15 -6.48
CA LEU A 74 -16.88 7.85 -6.59
C LEU A 74 -17.85 6.71 -6.26
N GLY A 75 -18.98 7.00 -5.62
CA GLY A 75 -19.90 6.01 -5.05
C GLY A 75 -19.53 5.65 -3.60
N GLY A 76 -18.97 6.60 -2.85
CA GLY A 76 -18.41 6.37 -1.51
C GLY A 76 -17.10 5.59 -1.53
N LEU A 77 -16.59 5.24 -0.35
CA LEU A 77 -15.35 4.47 -0.21
C LEU A 77 -15.43 3.11 -0.93
N ALA A 78 -16.58 2.44 -0.89
CA ALA A 78 -16.78 1.17 -1.61
C ALA A 78 -16.74 1.36 -3.14
N GLY A 79 -17.28 2.46 -3.64
CA GLY A 79 -17.19 2.81 -5.05
C GLY A 79 -15.76 3.13 -5.50
N ALA A 80 -14.99 3.81 -4.65
CA ALA A 80 -13.56 4.04 -4.88
C ALA A 80 -12.76 2.73 -4.87
N ASP A 81 -13.02 1.83 -3.92
CA ASP A 81 -12.41 0.49 -3.89
C ASP A 81 -12.69 -0.30 -5.17
N MET A 82 -13.91 -0.25 -5.71
CA MET A 82 -14.22 -0.93 -6.99
C MET A 82 -13.46 -0.35 -8.18
N LYS A 83 -13.18 0.96 -8.20
CA LYS A 83 -12.34 1.59 -9.23
C LYS A 83 -10.90 1.11 -9.10
N CYS A 84 -10.38 1.04 -7.87
CA CYS A 84 -9.07 0.48 -7.61
C CYS A 84 -8.98 -1.00 -7.93
N ALA A 85 -10.04 -1.79 -7.69
CA ALA A 85 -10.08 -3.19 -8.08
C ALA A 85 -10.01 -3.36 -9.60
N ALA A 86 -10.73 -2.53 -10.36
CA ALA A 86 -10.67 -2.56 -11.82
C ALA A 86 -9.27 -2.26 -12.38
N ALA A 87 -8.59 -1.25 -11.83
CA ALA A 87 -7.20 -0.95 -12.19
C ALA A 87 -6.22 -2.01 -11.67
N GLY A 88 -6.45 -2.52 -10.47
CA GLY A 88 -5.60 -3.50 -9.80
C GLY A 88 -5.53 -4.83 -10.53
N MET A 89 -6.64 -5.29 -11.12
CA MET A 89 -6.65 -6.48 -11.98
C MET A 89 -5.86 -6.31 -13.29
N ILE A 90 -5.45 -5.08 -13.65
CA ILE A 90 -4.50 -4.83 -14.75
C ILE A 90 -3.06 -4.88 -14.20
N ALA A 91 -2.82 -4.30 -13.03
CA ALA A 91 -1.51 -4.31 -12.37
C ALA A 91 -1.06 -5.72 -12.00
N ASP A 92 -1.98 -6.52 -11.46
CA ASP A 92 -1.76 -7.92 -11.12
C ASP A 92 -3.06 -8.72 -11.41
N PRO A 93 -3.12 -9.46 -12.53
CA PRO A 93 -4.30 -10.21 -12.92
C PRO A 93 -4.52 -11.49 -12.08
N ASP A 94 -3.54 -11.91 -11.29
CA ASP A 94 -3.65 -13.09 -10.43
C ASP A 94 -4.32 -12.78 -9.09
N LEU A 95 -4.41 -11.49 -8.73
CA LEU A 95 -5.06 -11.05 -7.50
C LEU A 95 -6.58 -10.80 -7.68
N PRO A 96 -7.39 -11.19 -6.69
CA PRO A 96 -8.83 -10.92 -6.74
C PRO A 96 -9.13 -9.43 -6.57
N ALA A 97 -10.26 -8.98 -7.10
CA ALA A 97 -10.77 -7.62 -6.94
C ALA A 97 -10.81 -7.14 -5.46
N THR A 98 -11.03 -8.05 -4.51
CA THR A 98 -11.08 -7.75 -3.07
C THR A 98 -9.72 -7.42 -2.46
N ALA A 99 -8.63 -7.66 -3.17
CA ALA A 99 -7.28 -7.33 -2.72
C ALA A 99 -6.96 -5.84 -2.88
N TRP A 100 -7.85 -5.01 -3.43
CA TRP A 100 -7.55 -3.63 -3.78
C TRP A 100 -8.43 -2.65 -3.01
N ARG A 101 -7.81 -1.61 -2.45
CA ARG A 101 -8.51 -0.51 -1.78
C ARG A 101 -7.99 0.84 -2.22
N ALA A 102 -8.89 1.82 -2.25
CA ALA A 102 -8.53 3.21 -2.43
C ALA A 102 -8.00 3.80 -1.12
N TRP A 103 -6.87 4.52 -1.20
CA TRP A 103 -6.38 5.37 -0.11
C TRP A 103 -7.23 6.64 -0.07
N LEU A 104 -8.34 6.56 0.66
CA LEU A 104 -9.38 7.57 0.65
C LEU A 104 -10.14 7.55 1.98
N SER A 105 -10.46 8.73 2.51
CA SER A 105 -11.21 8.89 3.76
C SER A 105 -12.51 9.67 3.60
N ASP A 106 -13.51 9.31 4.38
CA ASP A 106 -14.71 10.09 4.66
C ASP A 106 -15.17 9.84 6.10
N ASP A 107 -16.39 10.26 6.45
CA ASP A 107 -16.94 10.09 7.81
C ASP A 107 -17.17 8.63 8.22
N THR A 108 -17.16 7.70 7.26
CA THR A 108 -17.44 6.27 7.50
C THR A 108 -16.17 5.44 7.67
N GLY A 109 -15.02 5.95 7.20
CA GLY A 109 -13.75 5.26 7.35
C GLY A 109 -12.56 5.98 6.72
N SER A 110 -11.38 5.48 7.02
CA SER A 110 -10.09 5.99 6.55
C SER A 110 -9.12 4.83 6.35
N PRO A 111 -7.98 5.01 5.67
CA PRO A 111 -6.97 3.97 5.57
C PRO A 111 -6.58 3.36 6.92
N SER A 112 -6.41 4.19 7.97
CA SER A 112 -6.09 3.71 9.33
C SER A 112 -7.14 2.79 9.97
N THR A 113 -8.37 2.76 9.45
CA THR A 113 -9.44 1.87 9.93
C THR A 113 -9.81 0.77 8.94
N ARG A 114 -9.33 0.85 7.69
CA ARG A 114 -9.71 -0.04 6.59
C ARG A 114 -8.56 -0.90 6.07
N PHE A 115 -7.31 -0.56 6.42
CA PHE A 115 -6.09 -1.22 5.97
C PHE A 115 -5.50 -2.09 7.08
N GLY A 116 -4.72 -3.10 6.70
CA GLY A 116 -3.95 -3.91 7.66
C GLY A 116 -2.79 -3.10 8.24
N THR A 117 -3.00 -2.45 9.39
CA THR A 117 -2.00 -1.58 10.04
C THR A 117 -0.86 -2.34 10.73
N SER A 118 -0.91 -3.67 10.74
CA SER A 118 0.15 -4.56 11.22
C SER A 118 1.09 -5.04 10.12
N PHE A 119 0.89 -4.62 8.86
CA PHE A 119 1.76 -5.02 7.75
C PHE A 119 3.18 -4.46 7.92
N THR A 120 4.19 -5.32 7.76
CA THR A 120 5.62 -4.97 7.89
C THR A 120 6.44 -5.18 6.60
N GLY A 121 5.85 -5.77 5.56
CA GLY A 121 6.48 -5.92 4.25
C GLY A 121 6.57 -4.60 3.47
N TRP A 122 7.06 -4.67 2.23
CA TRP A 122 7.25 -3.48 1.39
C TRP A 122 5.98 -3.09 0.62
N TYR A 123 5.67 -1.80 0.59
CA TYR A 123 4.85 -1.19 -0.45
C TYR A 123 5.75 -0.84 -1.65
N ARG A 124 5.33 -1.21 -2.86
CA ARG A 124 6.11 -0.98 -4.08
C ARG A 124 5.27 -0.51 -5.24
N LEU A 125 5.89 0.23 -6.15
CA LEU A 125 5.32 0.47 -7.47
C LEU A 125 5.31 -0.81 -8.31
N VAL A 126 4.53 -0.78 -9.39
CA VAL A 126 4.40 -1.87 -10.35
C VAL A 126 5.71 -2.23 -11.08
N ASP A 127 6.72 -1.35 -11.05
CA ASP A 127 8.07 -1.62 -11.58
C ASP A 127 9.03 -2.18 -10.52
N GLY A 128 8.57 -2.38 -9.28
CA GLY A 128 9.34 -2.88 -8.15
C GLY A 128 9.95 -1.80 -7.26
N THR A 129 9.85 -0.51 -7.63
CA THR A 129 10.42 0.60 -6.85
C THR A 129 9.84 0.62 -5.42
N PRO A 130 10.67 0.57 -4.37
CA PRO A 130 10.20 0.61 -2.99
C PRO A 130 9.64 1.99 -2.61
N ILE A 131 8.48 2.01 -1.96
CA ILE A 131 7.79 3.22 -1.49
C ILE A 131 7.91 3.40 0.02
N ALA A 132 7.60 2.35 0.78
CA ALA A 132 7.65 2.35 2.24
C ALA A 132 7.70 0.91 2.78
N LYS A 133 8.32 0.68 3.93
CA LYS A 133 8.38 -0.61 4.63
C LYS A 133 7.41 -0.65 5.81
N GLY A 134 6.26 -1.28 5.58
CA GLY A 134 5.21 -1.45 6.57
C GLY A 134 4.36 -0.20 6.81
N TRP A 135 3.33 -0.35 7.65
CA TRP A 135 2.36 0.71 7.93
C TRP A 135 2.99 1.93 8.61
N THR A 136 3.89 1.71 9.57
CA THR A 136 4.54 2.80 10.31
C THR A 136 5.33 3.72 9.39
N ASP A 137 6.09 3.16 8.45
CA ASP A 137 6.87 3.93 7.47
C ASP A 137 5.94 4.65 6.48
N LEU A 138 4.93 3.96 5.94
CA LEU A 138 3.94 4.57 5.04
C LEU A 138 3.21 5.78 5.66
N THR A 139 3.12 5.82 6.99
CA THR A 139 2.36 6.83 7.74
C THR A 139 3.20 7.77 8.60
N ASP A 140 4.52 7.79 8.40
CA ASP A 140 5.42 8.67 9.16
C ASP A 140 5.51 10.10 8.58
N GLY A 141 4.93 10.32 7.39
CA GLY A 141 4.94 11.60 6.68
C GLY A 141 6.03 11.74 5.61
N ALA A 142 6.78 10.68 5.33
CA ALA A 142 7.75 10.60 4.25
C ALA A 142 7.60 9.29 3.45
N LEU A 143 7.92 9.35 2.16
CA LEU A 143 8.04 8.18 1.29
C LEU A 143 9.47 8.08 0.77
N ALA A 144 9.93 6.85 0.51
CA ALA A 144 11.23 6.62 -0.13
C ALA A 144 11.25 7.08 -1.60
N ALA A 145 10.10 7.04 -2.26
CA ALA A 145 9.88 7.49 -3.63
C ALA A 145 8.41 7.95 -3.81
N PRO A 146 8.10 8.76 -4.82
CA PRO A 146 6.73 9.20 -5.08
C PRO A 146 5.87 8.06 -5.67
N ILE A 147 4.55 8.09 -5.43
CA ILE A 147 3.60 7.14 -6.03
C ILE A 147 3.14 7.66 -7.39
N ASN A 148 4.00 7.52 -8.41
CA ASN A 148 3.85 8.20 -9.70
C ASN A 148 3.77 7.25 -10.92
N LEU A 149 3.44 5.97 -10.70
CA LEU A 149 3.20 5.01 -11.77
C LEU A 149 1.77 4.49 -11.73
N THR A 150 1.23 4.24 -12.90
CA THR A 150 -0.10 3.66 -13.11
C THR A 150 -0.10 2.15 -12.99
N GLU A 151 -1.29 1.55 -12.98
CA GLU A 151 -1.47 0.08 -13.04
C GLU A 151 -0.76 -0.58 -14.23
N ALA A 152 -0.41 0.18 -15.27
CA ALA A 152 0.31 -0.31 -16.43
C ALA A 152 1.83 0.02 -16.41
N GLY A 153 2.35 0.59 -15.31
CA GLY A 153 3.76 0.98 -15.18
C GLY A 153 4.15 2.19 -16.00
N THR A 154 3.18 3.03 -16.37
CA THR A 154 3.41 4.29 -17.09
C THR A 154 3.10 5.48 -16.20
N ALA A 155 3.68 6.64 -16.49
CA ALA A 155 3.35 7.87 -15.78
C ALA A 155 1.86 8.24 -15.95
N PRO A 156 1.18 8.72 -14.89
CA PRO A 156 -0.19 9.21 -14.97
C PRO A 156 -0.29 10.45 -15.87
N ALA A 157 -1.47 10.68 -16.43
CA ALA A 157 -1.75 11.89 -17.18
C ALA A 157 -1.96 13.09 -16.24
N GLU A 158 -1.85 14.31 -16.78
CA GLU A 158 -2.23 15.50 -16.02
C GLU A 158 -3.75 15.59 -15.81
N PRO A 159 -4.24 16.12 -14.66
CA PRO A 159 -3.46 16.67 -13.55
C PRO A 159 -2.84 15.58 -12.65
N LEU A 160 -1.60 15.79 -12.22
CA LEU A 160 -0.82 14.92 -11.31
C LEU A 160 -1.32 14.94 -9.84
N LEU A 161 -2.63 14.90 -9.64
CA LEU A 161 -3.30 15.02 -8.35
C LEU A 161 -4.26 13.85 -8.13
N VAL A 162 -4.48 13.48 -6.87
CA VAL A 162 -5.38 12.41 -6.45
C VAL A 162 -6.43 12.89 -5.45
N TRP A 163 -7.60 12.25 -5.43
CA TRP A 163 -8.51 12.38 -4.29
C TRP A 163 -7.99 11.55 -3.11
N SER A 164 -7.98 12.13 -1.90
CA SER A 164 -7.47 11.43 -0.71
C SER A 164 -8.28 11.73 0.57
N ASN A 165 -8.46 13.00 0.92
CA ASN A 165 -8.90 13.44 2.26
C ASN A 165 -8.27 12.67 3.43
N THR A 166 -7.02 12.24 3.26
CA THR A 166 -6.35 11.37 4.21
C THR A 166 -5.05 12.03 4.65
N GLY A 167 -4.87 12.23 5.94
CA GLY A 167 -3.64 12.80 6.50
C GLY A 167 -2.51 11.78 6.48
N SER A 168 -1.29 12.23 6.79
CA SER A 168 -0.10 11.36 6.82
C SER A 168 -0.25 10.15 7.75
N SER A 169 -1.03 10.24 8.82
CA SER A 169 -1.30 9.12 9.73
C SER A 169 -2.27 8.05 9.18
N GLY A 170 -2.77 8.22 7.95
CA GLY A 170 -3.83 7.40 7.37
C GLY A 170 -5.22 7.70 7.94
N ALA A 171 -5.37 8.69 8.82
CA ALA A 171 -6.66 9.14 9.35
C ALA A 171 -7.32 10.19 8.43
N LYS A 172 -8.64 10.38 8.59
CA LYS A 172 -9.39 11.43 7.88
C LYS A 172 -8.75 12.81 8.15
N ALA A 173 -8.46 13.56 7.09
CA ALA A 173 -7.80 14.86 7.18
C ALA A 173 -8.78 16.01 7.49
N GLY A 174 -9.95 16.00 6.86
CA GLY A 174 -10.97 17.05 7.03
C GLY A 174 -12.38 16.61 6.66
N ASP A 175 -13.27 17.59 6.51
CA ASP A 175 -14.68 17.41 6.12
C ASP A 175 -14.89 17.60 4.60
N GLU A 176 -13.82 17.90 3.86
CA GLU A 176 -13.80 18.03 2.41
C GLU A 176 -13.59 16.66 1.75
N HIS A 177 -14.68 15.91 1.64
CA HIS A 177 -14.72 14.59 1.00
C HIS A 177 -15.92 14.45 0.07
N CYS A 178 -16.27 15.50 -0.68
CA CYS A 178 -17.34 15.43 -1.69
C CYS A 178 -18.66 14.81 -1.17
N ASN A 179 -19.05 15.19 0.05
CA ASN A 179 -20.21 14.62 0.77
C ASN A 179 -20.19 13.08 0.82
N GLY A 180 -19.07 12.52 1.27
CA GLY A 180 -18.84 11.08 1.32
C GLY A 180 -18.61 10.47 -0.06
N TRP A 181 -17.96 11.22 -0.94
CA TRP A 181 -17.65 10.83 -2.32
C TRP A 181 -18.89 10.40 -3.12
N MET A 182 -20.01 11.07 -2.87
CA MET A 182 -21.31 10.79 -3.49
C MET A 182 -21.80 11.95 -4.37
N THR A 183 -21.02 13.03 -4.50
CA THR A 183 -21.41 14.21 -5.27
C THR A 183 -20.37 14.61 -6.30
N ALA A 184 -20.86 15.10 -7.45
CA ALA A 184 -20.06 15.75 -8.48
C ALA A 184 -20.60 17.18 -8.68
N ASN A 185 -20.83 17.88 -7.57
CA ASN A 185 -21.27 19.27 -7.57
C ASN A 185 -20.08 20.21 -7.42
N LYS A 186 -20.32 21.50 -7.68
CA LYS A 186 -19.28 22.51 -7.50
C LYS A 186 -18.83 22.59 -6.04
N ASP A 187 -19.79 22.47 -5.12
CA ASP A 187 -19.62 22.44 -3.67
C ASP A 187 -20.43 21.27 -3.09
N PRO A 188 -19.96 20.56 -2.05
CA PRO A 188 -18.69 20.77 -1.33
C PRO A 188 -17.46 20.39 -2.17
N GLU A 189 -16.27 20.54 -1.59
CA GLU A 189 -14.98 20.19 -2.19
C GLU A 189 -14.45 18.85 -1.64
N GLY A 190 -13.38 18.33 -2.24
CA GLY A 190 -12.61 17.18 -1.76
C GLY A 190 -11.14 17.56 -1.55
N ARG A 191 -10.46 17.01 -0.54
CA ARG A 191 -8.99 17.21 -0.40
C ARG A 191 -8.20 16.31 -1.33
N LEU A 192 -7.01 16.80 -1.68
CA LEU A 192 -6.13 16.19 -2.67
C LEU A 192 -4.80 15.76 -2.07
N GLY A 193 -4.15 14.83 -2.75
CA GLY A 193 -2.72 14.54 -2.62
C GLY A 193 -1.99 14.77 -3.94
N ASP A 194 -0.65 14.86 -3.88
CA ASP A 194 0.23 15.11 -5.03
C ASP A 194 1.08 13.87 -5.35
N VAL A 195 0.94 13.33 -6.56
CA VAL A 195 1.64 12.09 -6.98
C VAL A 195 3.14 12.27 -7.14
N THR A 196 3.64 13.51 -7.13
CA THR A 196 5.06 13.83 -7.26
C THR A 196 5.76 14.04 -5.91
N ALA A 197 4.97 14.17 -4.84
CA ALA A 197 5.47 14.46 -3.50
C ALA A 197 5.98 13.19 -2.79
N MET A 198 6.98 13.39 -1.94
CA MET A 198 7.54 12.37 -1.04
C MET A 198 7.41 12.76 0.44
N ASN A 199 6.87 13.95 0.72
CA ASN A 199 6.51 14.38 2.07
C ASN A 199 4.99 14.19 2.25
N ALA A 200 4.43 14.61 3.39
CA ALA A 200 3.00 14.48 3.70
C ALA A 200 2.04 15.03 2.62
N ASP A 201 2.49 15.92 1.73
CA ASP A 201 1.68 16.43 0.61
C ASP A 201 1.31 15.33 -0.40
N TRP A 202 2.00 14.18 -0.37
CA TRP A 202 1.63 13.02 -1.21
C TRP A 202 0.19 12.60 -0.97
N THR A 203 -0.26 12.69 0.29
CA THR A 203 -1.61 12.30 0.71
C THR A 203 -2.48 13.49 1.10
N ASP A 204 -1.92 14.59 1.60
CA ASP A 204 -2.70 15.74 2.06
C ASP A 204 -1.99 17.04 1.69
N LEU A 205 -2.27 17.52 0.47
CA LEU A 205 -1.61 18.68 -0.11
C LEU A 205 -2.01 19.97 0.64
N ASN A 206 -1.04 20.63 1.27
CA ASN A 206 -1.32 21.78 2.13
C ASN A 206 -1.69 23.08 1.38
N ASP A 207 -1.17 23.29 0.17
CA ASP A 207 -1.25 24.58 -0.55
C ASP A 207 -2.45 24.69 -1.53
N GLU A 208 -3.08 23.58 -1.91
CA GLU A 208 -4.27 23.51 -2.80
C GLU A 208 -5.36 22.61 -2.17
N GLY A 209 -5.41 22.57 -0.83
CA GLY A 209 -5.94 21.49 0.01
C GLY A 209 -7.43 21.14 -0.09
N SER A 210 -8.16 21.68 -1.06
CA SER A 210 -9.43 21.14 -1.52
C SER A 210 -9.80 21.64 -2.91
N PHE A 211 -10.53 20.83 -3.67
CA PHE A 211 -10.98 21.19 -5.00
C PHE A 211 -12.41 20.73 -5.26
N SER A 212 -13.05 21.43 -6.19
CA SER A 212 -14.43 21.18 -6.58
C SER A 212 -14.67 19.75 -7.07
N CYS A 213 -15.74 19.10 -6.60
CA CYS A 213 -16.03 17.69 -6.90
C CYS A 213 -16.46 17.43 -8.35
N ILE A 214 -16.65 18.46 -9.17
CA ILE A 214 -16.81 18.30 -10.64
C ILE A 214 -15.47 18.03 -11.35
N ALA A 215 -14.34 18.33 -10.71
CA ALA A 215 -13.03 18.09 -11.29
C ALA A 215 -12.69 16.61 -11.28
N SER A 216 -11.80 16.21 -12.19
CA SER A 216 -11.41 14.82 -12.36
C SER A 216 -9.95 14.65 -11.91
N PHE A 217 -9.74 13.80 -10.90
CA PHE A 217 -8.43 13.47 -10.35
C PHE A 217 -8.25 11.97 -10.21
N HIS A 218 -7.02 11.52 -10.05
CA HIS A 218 -6.71 10.11 -9.92
C HIS A 218 -7.05 9.55 -8.54
N LEU A 219 -6.86 8.25 -8.34
CA LEU A 219 -6.92 7.60 -7.03
C LEU A 219 -5.60 6.86 -6.79
N TYR A 220 -5.11 6.88 -5.55
CA TYR A 220 -4.13 5.87 -5.13
C TYR A 220 -4.83 4.57 -4.81
N CYS A 221 -4.29 3.49 -5.35
CA CYS A 221 -4.78 2.14 -5.15
C CYS A 221 -3.69 1.30 -4.50
N PHE A 222 -4.06 0.65 -3.41
CA PHE A 222 -3.17 -0.18 -2.63
C PHE A 222 -3.68 -1.61 -2.64
N GLN A 223 -2.76 -2.54 -2.87
CA GLN A 223 -2.97 -3.93 -2.52
C GLN A 223 -3.08 -4.02 -1.00
N ASN A 224 -4.20 -4.54 -0.53
CA ASN A 224 -4.50 -4.76 0.87
C ASN A 224 -5.20 -6.12 0.96
N THR A 225 -4.39 -7.15 1.18
CA THR A 225 -4.88 -8.49 1.46
C THR A 225 -5.51 -8.54 2.86
N PRO A 226 -6.64 -9.27 3.03
CA PRO A 226 -7.25 -9.49 4.34
C PRO A 226 -6.31 -10.18 5.34
#